data_AF-A0A2T0M1U1-F1
#
_entry.id   AF-A0A2T0M1U1-F1
#
_cell.length_a   1.000
_cell.length_b   1.000
_cell.length_c   1.000
_cell.angle_alpha   90.00
_cell.angle_beta   90.00
_cell.angle_gamma   90.00
#
_symmetry.space_group_name_H-M   'P 1'
#
loop_
_entity.id
_entity.type
_entity.pdbx_description
1 polymer ?
#
loop_
_entity_poly.entity_id
_entity_poly.type
_entity_poly.pdbx_seq_one_letter_code
_entity_poly.pdbx_strand_id
1 'polypeptide(L)'
;MRPRMTVLAAVLTAFGLVLAGCGQQARVTPGTAPESDARGPGLTAGEAQRQQAATSWADGYCGAVSQLVSSLSRMPTVDASTPQRASRTSSELLGVLIEGLQSTLRQLDGLGPAPVPGADGVRAKAVRTYTGIRDRALAAKRSLDSATTTEASRAAIGSAQGPLEEVGRINLLEGFDALADLKTASLRAPACRQLTEDTAVPRFDPGAAPGN
;
A
#
# COMPACT_ATOMS: atom_id res chain seq x y z
N MET A 1 8.25 30.96 22.21
CA MET A 1 9.47 31.77 22.08
C MET A 1 10.25 31.26 20.89
N ARG A 2 10.61 32.12 19.93
CA ARG A 2 11.54 31.85 18.82
C ARG A 2 12.87 32.51 19.15
N PRO A 3 14.01 31.98 18.68
CA PRO A 3 15.12 32.83 18.29
C PRO A 3 15.27 32.84 16.77
N ARG A 4 15.31 34.06 16.25
CA ARG A 4 15.81 34.42 14.92
C ARG A 4 17.28 34.80 15.08
N MET A 5 18.16 34.39 14.16
CA MET A 5 19.38 35.15 13.88
C MET A 5 19.63 35.18 12.37
N THR A 6 19.46 36.39 11.85
CA THR A 6 19.87 36.91 10.55
C THR A 6 21.35 37.24 10.55
N VAL A 7 22.09 36.92 9.48
CA VAL A 7 23.20 37.74 8.99
C VAL A 7 23.22 37.71 7.46
N LEU A 8 23.04 38.90 6.86
CA LEU A 8 23.33 39.24 5.47
C LEU A 8 24.85 39.44 5.28
N ALA A 9 25.39 39.10 4.11
CA ALA A 9 26.38 39.92 3.42
C ALA A 9 26.48 39.53 1.93
N ALA A 10 26.37 40.55 1.08
CA ALA A 10 26.41 40.51 -0.38
C ALA A 10 27.78 40.96 -0.90
N VAL A 11 28.26 40.40 -2.02
CA VAL A 11 29.27 40.98 -2.94
C VAL A 11 29.06 40.29 -4.31
N LEU A 12 28.40 40.91 -5.29
CA LEU A 12 28.89 41.81 -6.35
C LEU A 12 29.79 41.15 -7.44
N THR A 13 29.19 41.05 -8.64
CA THR A 13 29.73 41.29 -10.00
C THR A 13 31.04 40.64 -10.47
N ALA A 14 30.97 39.91 -11.59
CA ALA A 14 31.79 40.22 -12.78
C ALA A 14 31.29 39.50 -14.05
N PHE A 15 31.22 40.29 -15.12
CA PHE A 15 30.98 39.96 -16.51
C PHE A 15 32.11 39.11 -17.11
N GLY A 16 31.81 38.23 -18.07
CA GLY A 16 32.82 37.48 -18.81
C GLY A 16 32.28 36.74 -20.03
N LEU A 17 31.96 37.48 -21.09
CA LEU A 17 31.92 36.95 -22.47
C LEU A 17 33.35 36.76 -22.96
N VAL A 18 33.75 35.55 -23.34
CA VAL A 18 34.94 35.32 -24.18
C VAL A 18 34.61 34.31 -25.28
N LEU A 19 35.04 34.68 -26.48
CA LEU A 19 34.83 34.06 -27.77
C LEU A 19 35.66 32.78 -28.00
N ALA A 20 35.21 32.02 -28.99
CA ALA A 20 35.92 31.08 -29.86
C ALA A 20 37.43 30.88 -29.61
N GLY A 21 37.80 29.64 -29.28
CA GLY A 21 39.16 29.11 -29.39
C GLY A 21 39.13 27.76 -30.10
N CYS A 22 39.72 27.71 -31.29
CA CYS A 22 39.90 26.51 -32.10
C CYS A 22 40.96 25.55 -31.50
N GLY A 23 40.70 24.25 -31.62
CA GLY A 23 41.75 23.32 -32.08
C GLY A 23 42.24 22.26 -31.11
N GLN A 24 41.52 21.14 -31.01
CA GLN A 24 42.15 19.82 -31.13
C GLN A 24 41.17 18.84 -31.80
N GLN A 25 41.35 18.67 -33.11
CA GLN A 25 40.78 17.57 -33.87
C GLN A 25 41.44 16.27 -33.40
N ALA A 26 40.72 15.48 -32.60
CA ALA A 26 41.02 14.06 -32.50
C ALA A 26 40.81 13.45 -33.90
N ARG A 27 41.88 12.89 -34.48
CA ARG A 27 41.85 12.23 -35.78
C ARG A 27 40.77 11.16 -35.77
N VAL A 28 39.75 11.33 -36.60
CA VAL A 28 38.84 10.26 -36.98
C VAL A 28 39.60 9.35 -37.93
N THR A 29 40.10 8.24 -37.41
CA THR A 29 40.44 7.08 -38.24
C THR A 29 39.12 6.36 -38.55
N PRO A 30 38.70 6.23 -39.82
CA PRO A 30 37.56 5.39 -40.16
C PRO A 30 38.05 3.94 -40.10
N GLY A 31 37.90 3.35 -38.92
CA GLY A 31 38.25 1.97 -38.63
C GLY A 31 37.53 1.59 -37.35
N THR A 32 36.37 0.97 -37.52
CA THR A 32 35.66 0.12 -36.56
C THR A 32 35.97 0.44 -35.10
N ALA A 33 35.30 1.46 -34.54
CA ALA A 33 35.28 1.60 -33.09
C ALA A 33 34.64 0.32 -32.51
N PRO A 34 35.33 -0.44 -31.66
CA PRO A 34 34.70 -1.56 -30.99
C PRO A 34 33.58 -1.00 -30.13
N GLU A 35 32.37 -1.53 -30.31
CA GLU A 35 31.31 -1.45 -29.30
C GLU A 35 31.98 -1.73 -27.96
N SER A 36 31.97 -0.73 -27.09
CA SER A 36 32.32 -0.93 -25.69
C SER A 36 31.22 -1.79 -25.09
N ASP A 37 31.32 -3.11 -25.33
CA ASP A 37 30.75 -4.16 -24.51
C ASP A 37 31.30 -3.94 -23.10
N ALA A 38 30.61 -3.09 -22.33
CA ALA A 38 30.70 -3.07 -20.88
C ALA A 38 30.06 -4.36 -20.33
N ARG A 39 30.64 -5.51 -20.68
CA ARG A 39 30.20 -6.84 -20.29
C ARG A 39 30.90 -7.23 -18.99
N GLY A 40 30.57 -6.51 -17.92
CA GLY A 40 30.54 -7.13 -16.60
C GLY A 40 29.29 -8.03 -16.48
N PRO A 41 29.18 -8.90 -15.47
CA PRO A 41 27.98 -9.72 -15.24
C PRO A 41 26.78 -8.89 -14.71
N GLY A 42 26.61 -7.67 -15.21
CA GLY A 42 25.55 -6.74 -14.83
C GLY A 42 24.29 -6.95 -15.67
N LEU A 43 23.15 -6.53 -15.12
CA LEU A 43 21.88 -6.47 -15.83
C LEU A 43 21.99 -5.52 -17.03
N THR A 44 21.37 -5.90 -18.14
CA THR A 44 21.17 -4.99 -19.26
C THR A 44 20.24 -3.84 -18.86
N ALA A 45 20.33 -2.70 -19.54
CA ALA A 45 19.45 -1.55 -19.28
C ALA A 45 17.96 -1.91 -19.38
N GLY A 46 17.58 -2.78 -20.33
CA GLY A 46 16.20 -3.25 -20.48
C GLY A 46 15.74 -4.14 -19.32
N GLU A 47 16.62 -4.96 -18.76
CA GLU A 47 16.30 -5.76 -17.56
C GLU A 47 16.15 -4.90 -16.32
N ALA A 48 17.03 -3.92 -16.13
CA ALA A 48 16.94 -2.96 -15.03
C ALA A 48 15.59 -2.20 -15.08
N GLN A 49 15.18 -1.74 -16.26
CA GLN A 49 13.90 -1.05 -16.44
C GLN A 49 12.70 -1.96 -16.12
N ARG A 50 12.73 -3.22 -16.56
CA ARG A 50 11.66 -4.19 -16.24
C ARG A 50 11.56 -4.47 -14.74
N GLN A 51 12.70 -4.64 -14.07
CA GLN A 51 12.72 -4.83 -12.61
C GLN A 51 12.19 -3.60 -11.87
N GLN A 52 12.55 -2.39 -12.31
CA GLN A 52 12.02 -1.17 -11.71
C GLN A 52 10.50 -1.03 -11.89
N ALA A 53 9.99 -1.33 -13.09
CA ALA A 53 8.54 -1.34 -13.34
C ALA A 53 7.82 -2.36 -12.46
N ALA A 54 8.37 -3.58 -12.32
CA ALA A 54 7.82 -4.60 -11.44
C ALA A 54 7.81 -4.17 -9.97
N THR A 55 8.91 -3.59 -9.47
CA THR A 55 8.98 -3.05 -8.11
C THR A 55 7.98 -1.92 -7.89
N SER A 56 7.84 -0.98 -8.83
CA SER A 56 6.87 0.11 -8.71
C SER A 56 5.42 -0.40 -8.71
N TRP A 57 5.11 -1.42 -9.51
CA TRP A 57 3.79 -2.02 -9.53
C TRP A 57 3.48 -2.76 -8.23
N ALA A 58 4.44 -3.56 -7.73
CA ALA A 58 4.33 -4.25 -6.45
C ALA A 58 4.15 -3.25 -5.29
N ASP A 59 4.90 -2.15 -5.30
CA ASP A 59 4.77 -1.08 -4.31
C ASP A 59 3.38 -0.46 -4.32
N GLY A 60 2.82 -0.14 -5.50
CA GLY A 60 1.45 0.35 -5.62
C GLY A 60 0.40 -0.64 -5.09
N TYR A 61 0.55 -1.93 -5.41
CA TYR A 61 -0.31 -2.98 -4.86
C TYR A 61 -0.24 -3.05 -3.34
N CYS A 62 0.97 -3.07 -2.78
CA CYS A 62 1.18 -3.12 -1.34
C CYS A 62 0.70 -1.83 -0.66
N GLY A 63 0.86 -0.67 -1.27
CA GLY A 63 0.30 0.60 -0.78
C GLY A 63 -1.22 0.54 -0.67
N ALA A 64 -1.89 0.02 -1.70
CA ALA A 64 -3.35 -0.15 -1.70
C ALA A 64 -3.83 -1.00 -0.52
N VAL A 65 -3.20 -2.15 -0.27
CA VAL A 65 -3.62 -3.06 0.82
C VAL A 65 -3.14 -2.56 2.21
N SER A 66 -2.05 -1.80 2.29
CA SER A 66 -1.62 -1.13 3.54
C SER A 66 -2.66 -0.13 4.04
N GLN A 67 -3.34 0.56 3.12
CA GLN A 67 -4.41 1.46 3.49
C GLN A 67 -5.60 0.73 4.14
N LEU A 68 -5.87 -0.52 3.73
CA LEU A 68 -6.84 -1.37 4.43
C LEU A 68 -6.39 -1.59 5.87
N VAL A 69 -5.17 -2.10 6.07
CA VAL A 69 -4.60 -2.37 7.41
C VAL A 69 -4.66 -1.13 8.30
N SER A 70 -4.26 0.03 7.77
CA SER A 70 -4.33 1.31 8.48
C SER A 70 -5.76 1.73 8.83
N SER A 71 -6.73 1.39 8.00
CA SER A 71 -8.15 1.68 8.28
C SER A 71 -8.68 0.76 9.37
N LEU A 72 -8.34 -0.53 9.31
CA LEU A 72 -8.74 -1.52 10.31
C LEU A 72 -8.11 -1.22 11.69
N SER A 73 -6.89 -0.68 11.73
CA SER A 73 -6.23 -0.30 13.00
C SER A 73 -6.90 0.88 13.71
N ARG A 74 -7.81 1.60 13.05
CA ARG A 74 -8.60 2.71 13.62
C ARG A 74 -10.04 2.32 13.95
N MET A 75 -10.36 1.02 13.90
CA MET A 75 -11.71 0.55 14.21
C MET A 75 -12.11 0.87 15.66
N PRO A 76 -13.35 1.32 15.89
CA PRO A 76 -13.85 1.55 17.23
C PRO A 76 -14.04 0.24 17.99
N THR A 77 -13.94 0.26 19.31
CA THR A 77 -14.29 -0.89 20.15
C THR A 77 -15.80 -1.03 20.25
N VAL A 78 -16.31 -2.27 20.25
CA VAL A 78 -17.75 -2.55 20.44
C VAL A 78 -18.14 -2.25 21.91
N ASP A 79 -19.14 -1.40 22.11
CA ASP A 79 -19.73 -1.12 23.43
C ASP A 79 -20.81 -2.16 23.74
N ALA A 80 -20.46 -3.17 24.52
CA ALA A 80 -21.35 -4.25 24.93
C ALA A 80 -22.22 -3.93 26.16
N SER A 81 -22.30 -2.68 26.62
CA SER A 81 -23.10 -2.30 27.81
C SER A 81 -24.60 -2.54 27.64
N THR A 82 -25.11 -2.47 26.39
CA THR A 82 -26.49 -2.82 26.04
C THR A 82 -26.54 -3.41 24.63
N PRO A 83 -27.55 -4.24 24.28
CA PRO A 83 -27.69 -4.75 22.92
C PRO A 83 -27.77 -3.66 21.85
N GLN A 84 -28.44 -2.55 22.13
CA GLN A 84 -28.56 -1.41 21.21
C GLN A 84 -27.21 -0.74 20.97
N ARG A 85 -26.43 -0.50 22.03
CA ARG A 85 -25.08 0.06 21.87
C ARG A 85 -24.14 -0.89 21.17
N ALA A 86 -24.23 -2.19 21.44
CA ALA A 86 -23.42 -3.18 20.76
C ALA A 86 -23.76 -3.26 19.27
N SER A 87 -25.05 -3.21 18.92
CA SER A 87 -25.51 -3.16 17.52
C SER A 87 -25.01 -1.91 16.80
N ARG A 88 -25.17 -0.73 17.43
CA ARG A 88 -24.74 0.54 16.86
C ARG A 88 -23.23 0.60 16.64
N THR A 89 -22.43 0.28 17.66
CA THR A 89 -20.96 0.29 17.55
C THR A 89 -20.44 -0.78 16.58
N SER A 90 -21.09 -1.95 16.50
CA SER A 90 -20.78 -2.95 15.45
C SER A 90 -21.07 -2.41 14.04
N SER A 91 -22.15 -1.63 13.88
CA SER A 91 -22.49 -0.99 12.61
C SER A 91 -21.49 0.11 12.21
N GLU A 92 -21.00 0.89 13.18
CA GLU A 92 -19.94 1.88 13.00
C GLU A 92 -18.63 1.19 12.57
N LEU A 93 -18.27 0.09 13.24
CA LEU A 93 -17.09 -0.71 12.94
C LEU A 93 -17.16 -1.34 11.53
N LEU A 94 -18.32 -1.88 11.11
CA LEU A 94 -18.51 -2.33 9.73
C LEU A 94 -18.42 -1.19 8.71
N GLY A 95 -18.82 0.03 9.09
CA GLY A 95 -18.63 1.23 8.26
C GLY A 95 -17.16 1.46 7.93
N VAL A 96 -16.29 1.42 8.94
CA VAL A 96 -14.83 1.56 8.76
C VAL A 96 -14.26 0.46 7.87
N LEU A 97 -14.72 -0.79 8.04
CA LEU A 97 -14.32 -1.91 7.16
C LEU A 97 -14.69 -1.64 5.70
N ILE A 98 -15.94 -1.23 5.45
CA ILE A 98 -16.47 -0.98 4.10
C ILE A 98 -15.68 0.14 3.42
N GLU A 99 -15.44 1.25 4.11
CA GLU A 99 -14.67 2.37 3.58
C GLU A 99 -13.22 1.99 3.26
N GLY A 100 -12.57 1.23 4.16
CA GLY A 100 -11.22 0.70 3.93
C GLY A 100 -11.16 -0.21 2.70
N LEU A 101 -12.11 -1.14 2.56
CA LEU A 101 -12.19 -2.05 1.40
C LEU A 101 -12.48 -1.28 0.10
N GLN A 102 -13.39 -0.31 0.12
CA GLN A 102 -13.68 0.52 -1.05
C GLN A 102 -12.47 1.34 -1.50
N SER A 103 -11.72 1.92 -0.56
CA SER A 103 -10.49 2.66 -0.86
C SER A 103 -9.43 1.74 -1.48
N THR A 104 -9.25 0.55 -0.90
CA THR A 104 -8.32 -0.46 -1.41
C THR A 104 -8.68 -0.91 -2.82
N LEU A 105 -9.97 -1.22 -3.07
CA LEU A 105 -10.47 -1.61 -4.39
C LEU A 105 -10.22 -0.52 -5.44
N ARG A 106 -10.47 0.76 -5.12
CA ARG A 106 -10.18 1.87 -6.04
C ARG A 106 -8.69 2.00 -6.35
N GLN A 107 -7.82 1.83 -5.35
CA GLN A 107 -6.37 1.91 -5.56
C GLN A 107 -5.84 0.74 -6.39
N LEU A 108 -6.34 -0.48 -6.14
CA LEU A 108 -6.00 -1.65 -6.94
C LEU A 108 -6.46 -1.49 -8.40
N ASP A 109 -7.69 -1.01 -8.62
CA ASP A 109 -8.20 -0.72 -9.97
C ASP A 109 -7.40 0.37 -10.68
N GLY A 110 -6.87 1.34 -9.93
CA GLY A 110 -5.97 2.37 -10.42
C GLY A 110 -4.56 1.89 -10.79
N LEU A 111 -4.19 0.64 -10.45
CA LEU A 111 -2.93 0.07 -10.90
C LEU A 111 -3.03 -0.22 -12.39
N GLY A 112 -2.13 0.38 -13.17
CA GLY A 112 -1.95 0.00 -14.58
C GLY A 112 -1.66 -1.50 -14.76
N PRO A 113 -1.59 -1.96 -16.03
CA PRO A 113 -1.27 -3.35 -16.35
C PRO A 113 0.00 -3.82 -15.64
N ALA A 114 -0.02 -5.05 -15.12
CA ALA A 114 1.14 -5.56 -14.42
C ALA A 114 2.29 -5.88 -15.40
N PRO A 115 3.52 -5.41 -15.13
CA PRO A 115 4.68 -5.69 -15.98
C PRO A 115 5.19 -7.13 -15.83
N VAL A 116 4.76 -7.85 -14.78
CA VAL A 116 5.10 -9.26 -14.53
C VAL A 116 3.97 -10.15 -15.07
N PRO A 117 4.27 -11.11 -15.96
CA PRO A 117 3.27 -12.06 -16.46
C PRO A 117 2.53 -12.77 -15.31
N GLY A 118 1.20 -12.80 -15.38
CA GLY A 118 0.34 -13.42 -14.38
C GLY A 118 0.01 -12.56 -13.15
N ALA A 119 0.71 -11.43 -12.93
CA ALA A 119 0.47 -10.57 -11.76
C ALA A 119 -0.88 -9.84 -11.82
N ASP A 120 -1.42 -9.55 -13.02
CA ASP A 120 -2.80 -9.07 -13.17
C ASP A 120 -3.83 -10.09 -12.65
N GLY A 121 -3.53 -11.38 -12.74
CA GLY A 121 -4.37 -12.45 -12.18
C GLY A 121 -4.38 -12.43 -10.64
N VAL A 122 -3.23 -12.14 -10.02
CA VAL A 122 -3.11 -11.92 -8.57
C VAL A 122 -3.97 -10.74 -8.14
N ARG A 123 -3.83 -9.59 -8.82
CA ARG A 123 -4.67 -8.40 -8.56
C ARG A 123 -6.16 -8.73 -8.71
N ALA A 124 -6.55 -9.38 -9.79
CA ALA A 124 -7.95 -9.72 -10.04
C ALA A 124 -8.53 -10.64 -8.96
N LYS A 125 -7.74 -11.59 -8.44
CA LYS A 125 -8.17 -12.44 -7.31
C LYS A 125 -8.39 -11.62 -6.05
N ALA A 126 -7.44 -10.74 -5.69
CA ALA A 126 -7.58 -9.85 -4.54
C ALA A 126 -8.82 -8.96 -4.64
N VAL A 127 -9.05 -8.35 -5.81
CA VAL A 127 -10.24 -7.52 -6.09
C VAL A 127 -11.54 -8.30 -5.86
N ARG A 128 -11.62 -9.55 -6.35
CA ARG A 128 -12.80 -10.39 -6.13
C ARG A 128 -13.01 -10.71 -4.64
N THR A 129 -11.95 -11.09 -3.93
CA THR A 129 -12.01 -11.38 -2.49
C THR A 129 -12.48 -10.16 -1.70
N TYR A 130 -11.84 -9.00 -1.88
CA TYR A 130 -12.20 -7.77 -1.17
C TYR A 130 -13.62 -7.29 -1.51
N THR A 131 -14.06 -7.46 -2.76
CA THR A 131 -15.45 -7.15 -3.16
C THR A 131 -16.45 -8.03 -2.41
N GLY A 132 -16.23 -9.35 -2.35
CA GLY A 132 -17.11 -10.27 -1.63
C GLY A 132 -17.23 -9.95 -0.14
N ILE A 133 -16.12 -9.60 0.51
CA ILE A 133 -16.10 -9.20 1.93
C ILE A 133 -16.86 -7.89 2.12
N ARG A 134 -16.62 -6.89 1.27
CA ARG A 134 -17.32 -5.59 1.33
C ARG A 134 -18.82 -5.78 1.21
N ASP A 135 -19.28 -6.61 0.28
CA ASP A 135 -20.71 -6.81 0.03
C ASP A 135 -21.40 -7.52 1.21
N ARG A 136 -20.72 -8.48 1.85
CA ARG A 136 -21.20 -9.10 3.09
C ARG A 136 -21.17 -8.15 4.28
N ALA A 137 -20.14 -7.31 4.40
CA ALA A 137 -20.09 -6.24 5.41
C ALA A 137 -21.26 -5.24 5.22
N LEU A 138 -21.56 -4.85 3.99
CA LEU A 138 -22.72 -4.01 3.65
C LEU A 138 -24.06 -4.68 4.02
N ALA A 139 -24.19 -5.98 3.82
CA ALA A 139 -25.40 -6.72 4.22
C ALA A 139 -25.54 -6.76 5.76
N ALA A 140 -24.47 -7.10 6.48
CA ALA A 140 -24.46 -7.12 7.94
C ALA A 140 -24.74 -5.72 8.54
N LYS A 141 -24.10 -4.68 7.99
CA LYS A 141 -24.34 -3.29 8.40
C LYS A 141 -25.82 -2.90 8.24
N ARG A 142 -26.43 -3.22 7.10
CA ARG A 142 -27.86 -2.96 6.87
C ARG A 142 -28.75 -3.68 7.88
N SER A 143 -28.42 -4.92 8.25
CA SER A 143 -29.13 -5.67 9.28
C SER A 143 -29.09 -4.94 10.63
N LEU A 144 -27.90 -4.53 11.07
CA LEU A 144 -27.71 -3.79 12.31
C LEU A 144 -28.40 -2.42 12.31
N ASP A 145 -28.32 -1.67 11.20
CA ASP A 145 -28.94 -0.36 11.05
C ASP A 145 -30.48 -0.44 11.03
N SER A 146 -31.04 -1.58 10.60
CA SER A 146 -32.49 -1.83 10.61
C SER A 146 -33.03 -2.33 11.95
N ALA A 147 -32.16 -2.73 12.89
CA ALA A 147 -32.56 -3.33 14.15
C ALA A 147 -32.96 -2.26 15.20
N THR A 148 -34.26 -2.02 15.33
CA THR A 148 -34.82 -0.96 16.21
C THR A 148 -35.23 -1.43 17.61
N THR A 149 -35.36 -2.73 17.84
CA THR A 149 -35.73 -3.31 19.15
C THR A 149 -34.57 -4.06 19.79
N THR A 150 -34.63 -4.28 21.11
CA THR A 150 -33.59 -5.04 21.85
C THR A 150 -33.38 -6.44 21.26
N GLU A 151 -34.47 -7.13 20.96
CA GLU A 151 -34.48 -8.49 20.41
C GLU A 151 -33.88 -8.51 19.00
N ALA A 152 -34.26 -7.55 18.15
CA ALA A 152 -33.70 -7.40 16.82
C ALA A 152 -32.20 -7.07 16.87
N SER A 153 -31.78 -6.18 17.77
CA SER A 153 -30.36 -5.86 17.98
C SER A 153 -29.57 -7.09 18.40
N ARG A 154 -30.07 -7.89 19.34
CA ARG A 154 -29.42 -9.15 19.76
C ARG A 154 -29.26 -10.11 18.59
N ALA A 155 -30.30 -10.28 17.76
CA ALA A 155 -30.24 -11.14 16.59
C ALA A 155 -29.25 -10.62 15.52
N ALA A 156 -29.18 -9.30 15.33
CA ALA A 156 -28.36 -8.69 14.30
C ALA A 156 -26.85 -8.68 14.61
N ILE A 157 -26.46 -8.62 15.90
CA ILE A 157 -25.04 -8.59 16.31
C ILE A 157 -24.22 -9.74 15.71
N GLY A 158 -24.79 -10.95 15.64
CA GLY A 158 -24.10 -12.11 15.06
C GLY A 158 -23.71 -11.94 13.59
N SER A 159 -24.42 -11.09 12.84
CA SER A 159 -24.10 -10.83 11.42
C SER A 159 -22.80 -10.05 11.23
N ALA A 160 -22.33 -9.31 12.25
CA ALA A 160 -21.13 -8.50 12.16
C ALA A 160 -19.82 -9.32 12.16
N GLN A 161 -19.84 -10.51 12.78
CA GLN A 161 -18.63 -11.29 13.02
C GLN A 161 -18.01 -11.83 11.73
N GLY A 162 -18.84 -12.38 10.82
CA GLY A 162 -18.36 -13.04 9.61
C GLY A 162 -17.44 -12.17 8.73
N PRO A 163 -17.84 -10.95 8.33
CA PRO A 163 -17.00 -10.07 7.53
C PRO A 163 -15.67 -9.67 8.22
N LEU A 164 -15.71 -9.48 9.55
CA LEU A 164 -14.53 -9.09 10.34
C LEU A 164 -13.52 -10.24 10.48
N GLU A 165 -14.03 -11.44 10.73
CA GLU A 165 -13.20 -12.64 10.75
C GLU A 165 -12.57 -12.91 9.38
N GLU A 166 -13.34 -12.73 8.31
CA GLU A 166 -12.82 -12.97 6.98
C GLU A 166 -11.73 -11.98 6.60
N VAL A 167 -11.91 -10.69 6.89
CA VAL A 167 -10.85 -9.70 6.62
C VAL A 167 -9.59 -9.97 7.45
N GLY A 168 -9.74 -10.44 8.69
CA GLY A 168 -8.62 -10.80 9.57
C GLY A 168 -7.82 -12.03 9.11
N ARG A 169 -8.39 -12.88 8.24
CA ARG A 169 -7.72 -14.08 7.71
C ARG A 169 -7.06 -13.88 6.35
N ILE A 170 -7.19 -12.71 5.73
CA ILE A 170 -6.66 -12.49 4.38
C ILE A 170 -5.14 -12.51 4.40
N ASN A 171 -4.55 -13.34 3.54
CA ASN A 171 -3.16 -13.16 3.14
C ASN A 171 -3.08 -12.03 2.10
N LEU A 172 -2.62 -10.84 2.51
CA LEU A 172 -2.60 -9.63 1.68
C LEU A 172 -1.71 -9.78 0.43
N LEU A 173 -0.70 -10.66 0.48
CA LEU A 173 0.25 -10.92 -0.60
C LEU A 173 0.02 -12.30 -1.24
N GLU A 174 -1.17 -12.86 -1.12
CA GLU A 174 -1.50 -14.16 -1.70
C GLU A 174 -1.16 -14.19 -3.21
N GLY A 175 -0.38 -15.19 -3.64
CA GLY A 175 0.01 -15.36 -5.04
C GLY A 175 1.29 -14.64 -5.46
N PHE A 176 1.86 -13.75 -4.63
CA PHE A 176 3.14 -13.09 -4.93
C PHE A 176 4.28 -14.10 -5.03
N ASP A 177 4.35 -15.06 -4.11
CA ASP A 177 5.41 -16.08 -4.08
C ASP A 177 5.38 -17.07 -5.25
N ALA A 178 4.25 -17.18 -5.96
CA ALA A 178 4.12 -18.05 -7.12
C ALA A 178 4.78 -17.48 -8.39
N LEU A 179 5.11 -16.20 -8.39
CA LEU A 179 5.69 -15.48 -9.52
C LEU A 179 7.05 -14.92 -9.12
N ALA A 180 8.14 -15.54 -9.59
CA ALA A 180 9.51 -15.23 -9.13
C ALA A 180 9.88 -13.73 -9.25
N ASP A 181 9.52 -13.10 -10.36
CA ASP A 181 9.79 -11.67 -10.59
C ASP A 181 8.93 -10.78 -9.67
N LEU A 182 7.68 -11.17 -9.40
CA LEU A 182 6.80 -10.42 -8.50
C LEU A 182 7.25 -10.56 -7.04
N LYS A 183 7.67 -11.76 -6.63
CA LYS A 183 8.30 -12.01 -5.33
C LYS A 183 9.56 -11.16 -5.16
N THR A 184 10.42 -11.12 -6.16
CA THR A 184 11.64 -10.28 -6.13
C THR A 184 11.28 -8.80 -6.04
N ALA A 185 10.27 -8.37 -6.80
CA ALA A 185 9.79 -7.01 -6.79
C ALA A 185 9.22 -6.59 -5.43
N SER A 186 8.43 -7.45 -4.77
CA SER A 186 7.84 -7.14 -3.46
C SER A 186 8.88 -7.02 -2.36
N LEU A 187 9.97 -7.81 -2.41
CA LEU A 187 11.08 -7.66 -1.46
C LEU A 187 11.81 -6.31 -1.58
N ARG A 188 11.73 -5.66 -2.74
CA ARG A 188 12.35 -4.35 -3.00
C ARG A 188 11.38 -3.18 -2.80
N ALA A 189 10.09 -3.44 -2.86
CA ALA A 189 9.04 -2.45 -2.73
C ALA A 189 8.90 -1.99 -1.27
N PRO A 190 9.09 -0.69 -0.95
CA PRO A 190 8.96 -0.17 0.41
C PRO A 190 7.64 -0.50 1.09
N ALA A 191 6.50 -0.30 0.43
CA ALA A 191 5.19 -0.57 1.02
C ALA A 191 4.99 -2.06 1.34
N CYS A 192 5.52 -2.96 0.50
CA CYS A 192 5.44 -4.40 0.75
C CYS A 192 6.25 -4.81 1.97
N ARG A 193 7.44 -4.21 2.17
CA ARG A 193 8.27 -4.49 3.36
C ARG A 193 7.58 -4.04 4.64
N GLN A 194 7.01 -2.83 4.64
CA GLN A 194 6.25 -2.32 5.79
C GLN A 194 5.13 -3.27 6.18
N LEU A 195 4.34 -3.76 5.21
CA LEU A 195 3.29 -4.76 5.48
C LEU A 195 3.83 -6.03 6.15
N THR A 196 4.94 -6.57 5.67
CA THR A 196 5.52 -7.80 6.23
C THR A 196 6.15 -7.59 7.60
N GLU A 197 6.70 -6.40 7.87
CA GLU A 197 7.31 -6.06 9.15
C GLU A 197 6.25 -5.75 10.22
N ASP A 198 5.20 -5.01 9.86
CA ASP A 198 4.09 -4.67 10.75
C ASP A 198 3.22 -5.89 11.10
N THR A 199 3.10 -6.87 10.19
CA THR A 199 2.39 -8.13 10.46
C THR A 199 3.22 -9.16 11.21
N ALA A 200 4.55 -9.02 11.24
CA ALA A 200 5.45 -9.90 11.98
C ALA A 200 5.50 -9.61 13.51
N VAL A 201 4.87 -8.53 13.98
CA VAL A 201 4.78 -8.19 15.41
C VAL A 201 3.33 -8.31 15.88
N PRO A 202 2.95 -9.37 16.62
CA PRO A 202 1.66 -9.39 17.30
C PRO A 202 1.67 -8.32 18.40
N ARG A 203 1.04 -7.16 18.16
CA ARG A 203 0.72 -6.21 19.25
C ARG A 203 -0.63 -6.59 19.84
N PHE A 204 -0.59 -7.59 20.71
CA PHE A 204 -1.57 -7.70 21.78
C PHE A 204 -0.91 -7.14 23.03
N ASP A 205 -1.31 -5.94 23.44
CA ASP A 205 -1.01 -5.43 24.77
C ASP A 205 -2.30 -5.48 25.61
N PRO A 206 -2.54 -6.59 26.33
CA PRO A 206 -3.69 -6.72 27.22
C PRO A 206 -3.35 -6.14 28.60
N GLY A 207 -3.17 -4.82 28.74
CA GLY A 207 -2.93 -4.29 30.07
C GLY A 207 -2.40 -2.88 30.22
N ALA A 208 -3.14 -1.86 29.76
CA ALA A 208 -3.05 -0.53 30.37
C ALA A 208 -4.12 -0.41 31.46
N ALA A 209 -3.80 -0.86 32.67
CA ALA A 209 -4.55 -0.46 33.86
C ALA A 209 -4.13 0.97 34.26
N PRO A 210 -5.05 1.86 34.69
CA PRO A 210 -4.67 3.15 35.25
C PRO A 210 -4.31 2.98 36.73
N GLY A 211 -3.14 3.49 37.14
CA GLY A 211 -2.77 3.50 38.56
C GLY A 211 -1.50 4.28 38.87
N ASN A 212 -1.66 5.59 39.10
CA ASN A 212 -1.19 6.31 40.30
C ASN A 212 -1.99 7.61 40.43
#